data_AF-A0A9E2LMY5-F1
#
_entry.id   AF-A0A9E2LMY5-F1
#
_cell.length_a   1.000
_cell.length_b   1.000
_cell.length_c   1.000
_cell.angle_alpha   90.00
_cell.angle_beta   90.00
_cell.angle_gamma   90.00
#
_symmetry.space_group_name_H-M   'P 1'
#
loop_
_entity.id
_entity.type
_entity.pdbx_description
1 polymer ?
#
loop_
_entity_poly.entity_id
_entity_poly.type
_entity_poly.pdbx_seq_one_letter_code
_entity_poly.pdbx_strand_id
1 'polypeptide(L)' 'MKKKKTAVNRKIIVRRKDGFTPRTALGMKLMSLRNRAIASGMKLLSEDEILTEVRRRRGEL' A
#
# COMPACT_ATOMS: atom_id res chain seq x y z
N MET A 1 10.14 -36.59 24.69
CA MET A 1 8.86 -36.24 24.02
C MET A 1 9.04 -34.94 23.24
N LYS A 2 8.89 -34.96 21.91
CA LYS A 2 9.16 -33.80 21.02
C LYS A 2 7.97 -32.84 21.01
N LYS A 3 8.08 -31.65 21.62
CA LYS A 3 7.02 -30.62 21.55
C LYS A 3 7.22 -29.76 20.28
N LYS A 4 6.49 -30.10 19.20
CA LYS A 4 6.35 -29.23 18.01
C LYS A 4 5.56 -27.99 18.44
N LYS A 5 6.18 -26.81 18.45
CA LYS A 5 5.48 -25.54 18.65
C LYS A 5 5.22 -24.91 17.28
N THR A 6 3.95 -24.98 16.90
CA THR A 6 3.36 -24.49 15.64
C THR A 6 3.60 -22.99 15.49
N ALA A 7 4.17 -22.57 14.36
CA ALA A 7 4.35 -21.15 14.05
C ALA A 7 2.98 -20.50 13.80
N VAL A 8 2.58 -19.60 14.69
CA VAL A 8 1.35 -18.80 14.54
C VAL A 8 1.58 -17.81 13.40
N ASN A 9 0.97 -18.09 12.25
CA ASN A 9 0.99 -17.21 11.09
C ASN A 9 0.11 -15.98 11.39
N ARG A 10 0.70 -14.94 12.00
CA ARG A 10 0.02 -13.67 12.28
C ARG A 10 -0.25 -12.96 10.96
N LYS A 11 -1.42 -13.22 10.38
CA LYS A 11 -1.97 -12.41 9.29
C LYS A 11 -2.16 -10.99 9.84
N ILE A 12 -1.27 -10.07 9.48
CA ILE A 12 -1.43 -8.66 9.82
C ILE A 12 -2.68 -8.17 9.08
N ILE A 13 -3.79 -8.09 9.82
CA ILE A 13 -5.02 -7.47 9.31
C ILE A 13 -4.77 -5.97 9.34
N VAL A 14 -4.25 -5.42 8.25
CA VAL A 14 -4.21 -3.98 8.04
C VAL A 14 -5.66 -3.53 7.91
N ARG A 15 -6.25 -3.02 9.00
CA ARG A 15 -7.57 -2.41 8.97
C ARG A 15 -7.50 -1.23 7.98
N ARG A 16 -8.17 -1.38 6.83
CA ARG A 16 -8.38 -0.27 5.90
C ARG A 16 -9.18 0.78 6.65
N LYS A 17 -8.55 1.92 6.95
CA LYS A 17 -9.18 3.02 7.70
C LYS A 17 -10.28 3.71 6.88
N ASP A 18 -10.28 3.45 5.57
CA ASP A 18 -11.15 4.10 4.60
C ASP A 18 -11.79 2.97 3.79
N GLY A 19 -13.12 2.92 3.72
CA GLY A 19 -13.90 1.86 3.05
C GLY A 19 -13.72 1.79 1.52
N PHE A 20 -12.64 2.36 0.98
CA PHE A 20 -12.34 2.38 -0.43
C PHE A 20 -11.91 0.99 -0.93
N THR A 21 -12.69 0.47 -1.89
CA THR A 21 -12.36 -0.75 -2.61
C THR A 21 -12.16 -0.40 -4.08
N PRO A 22 -10.93 -0.51 -4.62
CA PRO A 22 -10.69 -0.19 -6.02
C PRO A 22 -11.40 -1.21 -6.92
N ARG A 23 -12.15 -0.72 -7.91
CA ARG A 23 -12.86 -1.56 -8.89
C ARG A 23 -12.20 -1.61 -10.27
N THR A 24 -11.22 -0.75 -10.51
CA THR A 24 -10.49 -0.70 -11.79
C THR A 24 -9.19 -1.49 -11.69
N ALA A 25 -8.73 -2.05 -12.82
CA ALA A 25 -7.45 -2.75 -12.89
C ALA A 25 -6.28 -1.87 -12.43
N LEU A 26 -6.29 -0.60 -12.81
CA LEU A 26 -5.29 0.38 -12.36
C LEU A 26 -5.37 0.59 -10.84
N GLY A 27 -6.56 0.82 -10.28
CA GLY A 27 -6.74 1.03 -8.85
C GLY A 27 -6.28 -0.16 -8.01
N MET A 28 -6.54 -1.39 -8.47
CA MET A 28 -6.05 -2.61 -7.82
C MET A 28 -4.52 -2.69 -7.82
N LYS A 29 -3.87 -2.37 -8.95
CA LYS A 29 -2.40 -2.34 -9.06
C LYS A 29 -1.79 -1.25 -8.16
N LEU A 30 -2.38 -0.06 -8.12
CA LEU A 30 -1.94 1.04 -7.25
C LEU A 30 -2.07 0.67 -5.76
N MET A 31 -3.16 0.02 -5.37
CA MET A 31 -3.33 -0.48 -4.00
C MET A 31 -2.25 -1.53 -3.64
N SER A 32 -1.94 -2.44 -4.57
CA SER A 32 -0.85 -3.41 -4.38
C SER A 32 0.52 -2.72 -4.24
N LEU A 33 0.80 -1.70 -5.04
CA LEU A 33 2.02 -0.88 -4.95
C LEU A 33 2.12 -0.17 -3.59
N ARG A 34 1.04 0.50 -3.15
CA ARG A 34 0.96 1.15 -1.84
C ARG A 34 1.30 0.18 -0.72
N ASN A 35 0.71 -1.02 -0.73
CA ASN A 35 0.96 -2.03 0.30
C ASN A 35 2.42 -2.49 0.32
N ARG A 36 3.05 -2.68 -0.86
CA ARG A 36 4.47 -3.05 -0.96
C ARG A 36 5.39 -1.96 -0.41
N ALA A 37 5.12 -0.70 -0.75
CA ALA A 37 5.88 0.44 -0.25
C ALA A 37 5.76 0.58 1.28
N ILE A 38 4.55 0.44 1.84
CA ILE A 38 4.35 0.44 3.30
C ILE A 38 5.11 -0.73 3.95
N ALA A 39 5.01 -1.93 3.38
CA ALA A 39 5.68 -3.11 3.91
C ALA A 39 7.21 -2.98 3.90
N SER A 40 7.78 -2.22 2.95
CA SER A 40 9.21 -1.93 2.89
C SER A 40 9.65 -0.75 3.77
N GLY A 41 8.75 -0.16 4.56
CA GLY A 41 9.04 1.02 5.39
C GLY A 41 9.21 2.31 4.60
N MET A 42 8.76 2.35 3.33
CA MET A 42 8.84 3.55 2.51
C MET A 42 7.84 4.60 3.01
N LYS A 43 8.32 5.83 3.23
CA LYS A 43 7.45 6.97 3.45
C LYS A 43 6.68 7.27 2.16
N LEU A 44 5.35 7.19 2.25
CA LEU A 44 4.49 7.54 1.12
C LEU A 44 4.37 9.05 1.00
N LEU A 45 4.20 9.51 -0.24
CA LEU A 45 3.80 10.88 -0.54
C LEU A 45 2.34 11.11 -0.12
N SER A 46 2.03 12.35 0.26
CA SER A 46 0.68 12.85 0.42
C SER A 46 -0.04 12.98 -0.92
N GLU A 47 -1.35 13.21 -0.88
CA GLU A 47 -2.16 13.41 -2.10
C GLU A 47 -1.67 14.63 -2.91
N ASP A 48 -1.30 15.72 -2.21
CA ASP A 48 -0.77 16.94 -2.83
C ASP A 48 0.63 16.72 -3.44
N GLU A 49 1.50 16.00 -2.74
CA GLU A 49 2.84 15.65 -3.22
C GLU A 49 2.75 14.74 -4.47
N ILE A 50 1.82 13.78 -4.49
CA ILE A 50 1.57 12.94 -5.65
C ILE A 50 1.08 13.78 -6.83
N LEU A 51 0.10 14.68 -6.62
CA LEU A 51 -0.42 15.52 -7.68
C LEU A 51 0.66 16.44 -8.26
N THR A 52 1.49 17.02 -7.39
CA THR A 52 2.63 17.87 -7.78
C THR A 52 3.62 17.10 -8.65
N GLU A 53 4.02 15.89 -8.26
CA GLU A 53 4.95 15.08 -9.04
C GLU A 53 4.36 14.67 -10.41
N VAL A 54 3.05 14.36 -10.47
CA VAL A 54 2.38 14.05 -11.74
C VAL A 54 2.38 15.26 -12.68
N ARG A 55 2.01 16.44 -12.18
CA ARG A 55 2.02 17.69 -12.97
C ARG A 55 3.41 18.02 -13.49
N ARG A 56 4.42 17.92 -12.63
CA ARG A 56 5.83 18.16 -12.99
C ARG A 56 6.29 17.25 -14.13
N ARG A 57 5.96 15.96 -14.09
CA ARG A 57 6.30 15.01 -15.16
C ARG A 57 5.57 15.27 -16.48
N ARG A 58 4.46 15.99 -16.43
CA ARG A 58 3.67 16.38 -17.61
C ARG A 58 4.02 17.77 -18.14
N GLY A 59 4.91 18.51 -17.47
CA GLY A 59 5.24 19.89 -17.83
C GLY A 59 4.13 20.89 -17.48
N GLU A 60 3.30 20.56 -16.49
CA GLU A 60 2.20 21.41 -15.98
C GLU A 60 2.62 22.28 -14.78
N LEU A 61 3.91 22.29 -14.43
CA LEU A 61 4.54 23.05 -13.34
C LEU A 61 5.85 23.68 -13.81
#